data_AF-T1EJX0-F1
#
_entry.id   AF-T1EJX0-F1
#
_cell.length_a   1.000
_cell.length_b   1.000
_cell.length_c   1.000
_cell.angle_alpha   90.00
_cell.angle_beta   90.00
_cell.angle_gamma   90.00
#
_symmetry.space_group_name_H-M   'P 1'
#
loop_
_entity.id
_entity.type
_entity.pdbx_description
1 polymer ?
#
loop_
_entity_poly.entity_id
_entity_poly.type
_entity_poly.pdbx_seq_one_letter_code
_entity_poly.pdbx_strand_id
1 'polypeptide(L)' 'EFNSYLANPSKNIESLFSYLSVCASFIKLNSTLPNSAVVERLSSVAGQILADKRCRLSDDHTNKMIFLRNHLK' A
#
# COMPACT_ATOMS: atom_id res chain seq x y z
N GLU A 1 -26.07 -6.30 -9.03
CA GLU A 1 -24.85 -5.48 -9.15
C GLU A 1 -23.70 -6.21 -9.84
N PHE A 2 -23.15 -7.30 -9.30
CA PHE A 2 -22.04 -8.04 -9.94
C PHE A 2 -22.36 -8.58 -11.34
N ASN A 3 -23.47 -9.31 -11.52
CA ASN A 3 -23.89 -9.79 -12.85
C ASN A 3 -24.17 -8.63 -13.82
N SER A 4 -24.64 -7.50 -13.30
CA SER A 4 -24.90 -6.28 -14.08
C SER A 4 -23.60 -5.60 -14.53
N TYR A 5 -22.55 -5.66 -13.70
CA TYR A 5 -21.19 -5.22 -14.06
C TYR A 5 -20.58 -6.14 -15.12
N LEU A 6 -20.69 -7.47 -14.97
CA LEU A 6 -20.17 -8.42 -15.96
C LEU A 6 -20.86 -8.34 -17.33
N ALA A 7 -22.13 -7.96 -17.35
CA ALA A 7 -22.88 -7.72 -18.58
C ALA A 7 -22.65 -6.34 -19.19
N ASN A 8 -21.91 -5.44 -18.52
CA ASN A 8 -21.64 -4.11 -19.02
C ASN A 8 -20.64 -4.17 -20.18
N PRO A 9 -20.97 -3.66 -21.38
CA PRO A 9 -20.06 -3.67 -22.53
C PRO A 9 -18.90 -2.69 -22.39
N SER A 10 -19.00 -1.72 -21.48
CA SER A 10 -17.94 -0.75 -21.22
C SER A 10 -16.76 -1.39 -20.53
N LYS A 11 -15.57 -1.25 -21.12
CA LYS A 11 -14.29 -1.70 -20.55
C LYS A 11 -13.53 -0.56 -19.85
N ASN A 12 -14.10 0.63 -19.79
CA ASN A 12 -13.47 1.75 -19.10
C ASN A 12 -13.56 1.54 -17.58
N ILE A 13 -12.48 1.84 -16.86
CA ILE A 13 -12.39 1.78 -15.40
C ILE A 13 -13.44 2.67 -14.71
N GLU A 14 -13.87 3.75 -15.37
CA GLU A 14 -14.92 4.64 -14.86
C GLU A 14 -16.25 3.92 -14.65
N SER A 15 -16.51 2.85 -15.42
CA SER A 15 -17.71 2.03 -15.24
C SER A 15 -17.78 1.37 -13.87
N LEU A 16 -16.63 1.15 -13.21
CA LEU A 16 -16.52 0.58 -11.87
C LEU A 16 -17.16 1.49 -10.80
N PHE A 17 -17.13 2.81 -10.99
CA PHE A 17 -17.72 3.77 -10.05
C PHE A 17 -19.25 3.68 -9.98
N SER A 18 -19.87 3.14 -11.03
CA SER A 18 -21.32 2.86 -11.06
C SER A 18 -21.73 1.63 -10.25
N TYR A 19 -20.76 0.82 -9.78
CA TYR A 19 -21.00 -0.42 -9.03
C TYR A 19 -20.16 -0.42 -7.74
N LEU A 20 -20.65 0.27 -6.71
CA LEU A 20 -19.92 0.51 -5.45
C LEU A 20 -19.39 -0.77 -4.78
N SER A 21 -20.16 -1.86 -4.78
CA SER A 21 -19.76 -3.13 -4.15
C SER A 21 -18.62 -3.83 -4.90
N VAL A 22 -18.64 -3.74 -6.22
CA VAL A 22 -17.61 -4.25 -7.11
C VAL A 22 -16.35 -3.39 -6.97
N CYS A 23 -16.50 -2.06 -6.93
CA CYS A 23 -15.41 -1.11 -6.71
C CYS A 23 -14.71 -1.35 -5.36
N ALA A 24 -15.48 -1.48 -4.28
CA ALA A 24 -14.92 -1.75 -2.95
C ALA A 24 -14.15 -3.08 -2.91
N SER A 25 -14.66 -4.12 -3.58
CA SER A 25 -13.99 -5.42 -3.68
C SER A 25 -12.73 -5.35 -4.55
N PHE A 26 -12.78 -4.59 -5.65
CA PHE A 26 -11.64 -4.34 -6.52
C PHE A 26 -10.52 -3.62 -5.77
N ILE A 27 -10.85 -2.56 -5.03
CA ILE A 27 -9.89 -1.85 -4.16
C ILE A 27 -9.35 -2.82 -3.12
N LYS A 28 -10.19 -3.56 -2.40
CA LYS A 28 -9.73 -4.49 -1.36
C LYS A 28 -8.77 -5.57 -1.88
N LEU A 29 -9.04 -6.12 -3.07
CA LEU A 29 -8.23 -7.20 -3.67
C LEU A 29 -6.96 -6.67 -4.35
N ASN A 30 -7.02 -5.52 -5.01
CA ASN A 30 -5.87 -4.93 -5.70
C ASN A 30 -5.03 -3.99 -4.81
N SER A 31 -5.60 -3.51 -3.69
CA SER A 31 -4.88 -2.82 -2.60
C SER A 31 -4.33 -3.80 -1.56
N THR A 32 -4.30 -5.11 -1.85
CA THR A 32 -3.52 -6.01 -1.01
C THR A 32 -2.09 -5.47 -0.98
N LEU A 33 -1.67 -5.09 0.23
CA LEU A 33 -0.41 -4.43 0.56
C LEU A 33 0.77 -5.03 -0.21
N PRO A 34 1.75 -4.16 -0.50
CA PRO A 34 2.69 -4.38 -1.58
C PRO A 34 3.46 -5.68 -1.34
N ASN A 35 3.71 -6.39 -2.44
CA ASN A 35 4.71 -7.44 -2.59
C ASN A 35 5.78 -7.40 -1.48
N SER A 36 6.14 -8.55 -0.91
CA SER A 36 7.19 -8.68 0.13
C SER A 36 8.42 -7.82 -0.18
N ALA A 37 8.77 -7.62 -1.45
CA ALA A 37 9.81 -6.69 -1.91
C ALA A 37 9.71 -5.25 -1.36
N VAL A 38 8.52 -4.67 -1.17
CA VAL A 38 8.35 -3.33 -0.60
C VAL A 38 8.50 -3.34 0.91
N VAL A 39 8.03 -4.40 1.57
CA VAL A 39 8.27 -4.63 3.00
C VAL A 39 9.76 -4.90 3.26
N GLU A 40 10.43 -5.65 2.40
CA GLU A 40 11.88 -5.88 2.44
C GLU A 40 12.67 -4.60 2.18
N ARG A 41 12.23 -3.76 1.24
CA ARG A 41 12.84 -2.43 1.01
C ARG A 41 12.66 -1.54 2.24
N LEU A 42 11.49 -1.58 2.87
CA LEU A 42 11.22 -0.88 4.12
C LEU A 42 12.12 -1.38 5.26
N SER A 43 12.22 -2.70 5.41
CA SER A 43 13.06 -3.38 6.40
C SER A 43 14.56 -3.18 6.14
N SER A 44 14.98 -3.08 4.88
CA SER A 44 16.37 -2.78 4.50
C SER A 44 16.73 -1.34 4.84
N VAL A 45 15.83 -0.39 4.55
CA VAL A 45 15.96 1.01 4.95
C VAL A 45 15.95 1.15 6.48
N ALA A 46 15.05 0.45 7.17
CA ALA A 46 15.02 0.41 8.63
C ALA A 46 16.30 -0.24 9.17
N GLY A 47 16.80 -1.28 8.53
CA GLY A 47 18.08 -1.93 8.85
C GLY A 47 19.26 -0.97 8.75
N GLN A 48 19.28 -0.05 7.78
CA GLN A 48 20.30 1.01 7.73
C GLN A 48 20.21 1.99 8.89
N ILE A 49 19.00 2.30 9.37
CA ILE A 49 18.77 3.17 10.54
C ILE A 49 19.12 2.43 11.84
N LEU A 50 18.86 1.13 11.91
CA LEU A 50 19.06 0.28 13.09
C LEU A 50 20.48 -0.28 13.21
N ALA A 51 21.20 -0.48 12.09
CA ALA A 51 22.51 -1.10 12.04
C ALA A 51 23.67 -0.11 12.21
N ASP A 52 23.45 1.20 12.02
CA ASP A 52 24.53 2.16 12.23
C ASP A 52 24.79 2.33 13.74
N LYS A 53 25.84 1.65 14.21
CA LYS A 53 26.27 1.50 15.61
C LYS A 53 26.50 2.83 16.36
N ARG A 54 26.33 3.99 15.70
CA ARG A 54 26.56 5.34 16.25
C ARG A 54 25.28 6.13 16.58
N CYS A 55 24.09 5.71 16.12
CA CYS A 55 22.84 6.46 16.32
C CYS A 55 21.64 5.53 16.61
N ARG A 56 21.68 4.75 17.70
CA ARG A 56 20.54 3.91 18.09
C ARG A 56 19.39 4.79 18.57
N LEU A 57 18.50 5.18 17.66
CA LEU A 57 17.23 5.81 17.99
C LEU A 57 16.32 4.78 18.67
N SER A 58 15.54 5.24 19.65
CA SER A 58 14.47 4.43 20.24
C SER A 58 13.48 3.98 19.16
N ASP A 59 12.89 2.79 19.31
CA ASP A 59 11.97 2.20 18.33
C ASP A 59 10.82 3.16 17.94
N ASP A 60 10.35 3.97 18.88
CA ASP A 60 9.32 5.00 18.64
C ASP A 60 9.80 6.09 17.65
N HIS A 61 11.05 6.54 17.79
CA HIS A 61 11.64 7.52 16.88
C HIS A 61 11.94 6.92 15.51
N THR A 62 12.35 5.66 15.46
CA THR A 62 12.57 4.92 14.21
C THR A 62 11.27 4.79 13.42
N ASN A 63 10.16 4.40 14.07
CA ASN A 63 8.85 4.32 13.42
C ASN A 63 8.38 5.66 12.86
N LYS A 64 8.55 6.75 13.62
CA LYS A 64 8.20 8.11 13.17
C LYS A 64 9.04 8.54 11.96
N MET A 65 10.34 8.24 11.96
CA MET A 65 11.24 8.55 10.83
C MET A 65 10.89 7.76 9.57
N ILE A 66 10.58 6.48 9.70
CA ILE A 66 10.17 5.62 8.59
C ILE A 66 8.84 6.10 7.99
N PHE A 67 7.87 6.43 8.85
CA PHE A 67 6.58 6.98 8.43
C PHE A 67 6.75 8.28 7.64
N LEU A 68 7.52 9.23 8.17
CA LEU A 68 7.77 10.52 7.53
C LEU A 68 8.47 10.36 6.17
N ARG A 69 9.47 9.47 6.07
CA ARG A 69 10.22 9.22 4.84
C ARG A 69 9.37 8.59 3.73
N ASN A 70 8.40 7.75 4.09
CA ASN A 70 7.50 7.13 3.13
C ASN A 70 6.37 8.07 2.68
N HIS A 71 5.94 9.00 3.53
CA HIS A 71 4.90 9.98 3.20
C HIS A 71 5.40 11.24 2.47
N LEU A 72 6.70 11.53 2.51
CA LEU A 72 7.32 12.68 1.81
C LEU A 72 7.85 12.34 0.40
N LYS A 73 7.62 11.12 -0.09
CA LYS A 73 7.93 10.70 -1.47
C LYS A 73 6.66 10.66 -2.30
#